data_AF-A0A3D1PL18-F1
#
_entry.id   AF-A0A3D1PL18-F1
#
_cell.length_a   1.000
_cell.length_b   1.000
_cell.length_c   1.000
_cell.angle_alpha   90.00
_cell.angle_beta   90.00
_cell.angle_gamma   90.00
#
_symmetry.space_group_name_H-M   'P 1'
#
loop_
_entity.id
_entity.type
_entity.pdbx_description
1 polymer ?
#
loop_
_entity_poly.entity_id
_entity_poly.type
_entity_poly.pdbx_seq_one_letter_code
_entity_poly.pdbx_strand_id
1 'polypeptide(L)'
;MLKYEELKKRLQQNKKVSYPSIPKLCKNERYARLVYDSLGGKEGELTATTQYIYEHIELKEKTAISSILRDIAIEEMHHLNLLGEIIMNSGEKPIYQSSEGKIWSAHNVRYDIKDIKEMMRINKKAEEEAIKGYRNIMRYTNNIYLRRVYERIILDETTHWQIFDDILKSM
;
A
#
# COMPACT_ATOMS: atom_id res chain seq x y z
N MET A 1 19.63 -14.39 10.77
CA MET A 1 18.29 -13.95 11.20
C MET A 1 18.21 -12.45 11.04
N LEU A 2 17.28 -11.95 10.21
CA LEU A 2 17.11 -10.50 10.01
C LEU A 2 16.72 -9.82 11.33
N LYS A 3 17.37 -8.69 11.62
CA LYS A 3 17.05 -7.88 12.80
C LYS A 3 16.02 -6.83 12.42
N TYR A 4 15.00 -6.66 13.26
CA TYR A 4 13.97 -5.63 13.08
C TYR A 4 14.56 -4.24 12.86
N GLU A 5 15.58 -3.85 13.64
CA GLU A 5 16.23 -2.54 13.50
C GLU A 5 16.82 -2.28 12.11
N GLU A 6 17.30 -3.33 11.44
CA GLU A 6 17.85 -3.21 10.09
C GLU A 6 16.74 -2.98 9.06
N LEU A 7 15.61 -3.69 9.19
CA LEU A 7 14.44 -3.51 8.33
C LEU A 7 13.82 -2.12 8.56
N LYS A 8 13.63 -1.73 9.82
CA LYS A 8 13.07 -0.43 10.21
C LYS A 8 13.89 0.73 9.69
N LYS A 9 15.22 0.60 9.69
CA LYS A 9 16.12 1.63 9.15
C LYS A 9 15.86 1.90 7.66
N ARG A 10 15.37 0.93 6.89
CA ARG A 10 15.02 1.12 5.47
C ARG A 10 13.75 1.96 5.34
N LEU A 11 12.69 1.64 6.07
CA LEU A 11 11.47 2.47 6.11
C LEU A 11 11.80 3.93 6.52
N GLN A 12 12.65 4.09 7.53
CA GLN A 12 13.10 5.42 7.98
C GLN A 12 13.90 6.20 6.95
N GLN A 13 14.60 5.53 6.01
CA GLN A 13 15.32 6.23 4.95
C GLN A 13 14.36 6.92 4.00
N ASN A 14 13.24 6.28 3.65
CA ASN A 14 12.24 6.89 2.78
C ASN A 14 11.57 8.10 3.41
N LYS A 15 11.42 8.13 4.74
CA LYS A 15 10.87 9.30 5.47
C LYS A 15 11.68 10.58 5.31
N LYS A 16 12.93 10.49 4.85
CA LYS A 16 13.74 11.67 4.47
C LYS A 16 13.25 12.32 3.18
N VAL A 17 12.53 11.58 2.34
CA VAL A 17 11.85 12.09 1.15
C VAL A 17 10.42 12.43 1.55
N SER A 18 10.12 13.72 1.67
CA SER A 18 8.79 14.18 2.07
C SER A 18 7.73 13.88 1.01
N TYR A 19 6.52 13.58 1.47
CA TYR A 19 5.35 13.53 0.59
C TYR A 19 5.06 14.92 0.01
N PRO A 20 4.88 15.04 -1.31
CA PRO A 20 4.44 16.30 -1.90
C PRO A 20 2.99 16.58 -1.48
N SER A 21 2.63 17.86 -1.43
CA SER A 21 1.25 18.24 -1.19
C SER A 21 0.36 17.79 -2.36
N ILE A 22 -0.85 17.31 -2.04
CA ILE A 22 -1.83 16.97 -3.05
C ILE A 22 -2.28 18.28 -3.73
N PRO A 23 -2.11 18.41 -5.05
CA PRO A 23 -2.48 19.63 -5.75
C PRO A 23 -3.99 19.83 -5.73
N LYS A 24 -4.44 21.08 -5.88
CA LYS A 24 -5.84 21.35 -6.17
C LYS A 24 -6.19 20.74 -7.53
N LEU A 25 -7.16 19.84 -7.55
CA LEU A 25 -7.62 19.17 -8.78
C LEU A 25 -8.94 19.81 -9.26
N CYS A 26 -9.15 19.76 -10.57
CA CYS A 26 -10.48 20.00 -11.14
C CYS A 26 -11.31 18.73 -11.01
N LYS A 27 -12.63 18.88 -10.91
CA LYS A 27 -13.55 17.74 -10.88
C LYS A 27 -13.30 16.81 -12.07
N ASN A 28 -13.03 15.54 -11.81
CA ASN A 28 -12.76 14.52 -12.81
C ASN A 28 -13.14 13.12 -12.30
N GLU A 29 -14.41 12.77 -12.48
CA GLU A 29 -15.00 11.51 -12.00
C GLU A 29 -14.32 10.29 -12.63
N ARG A 30 -13.96 10.39 -13.93
CA ARG A 30 -13.27 9.31 -14.64
C ARG A 30 -11.90 9.04 -14.03
N TYR A 31 -11.16 10.09 -13.67
CA TYR A 31 -9.87 9.95 -13.02
C TYR A 31 -10.02 9.39 -11.60
N ALA A 32 -10.93 9.95 -10.81
CA ALA A 32 -11.24 9.43 -9.47
C ALA A 32 -11.56 7.93 -9.50
N ARG A 33 -12.29 7.48 -10.54
CA ARG A 33 -12.61 6.07 -10.72
C ARG A 33 -11.38 5.17 -10.83
N LEU A 34 -10.31 5.63 -11.46
CA LEU A 34 -9.05 4.88 -11.58
C LEU A 34 -8.33 4.74 -10.23
N VAL A 35 -8.56 5.69 -9.31
CA VAL A 35 -7.91 5.71 -7.98
C VAL A 35 -8.62 4.76 -7.00
N TYR A 36 -9.90 4.46 -7.20
CA TYR A 36 -10.65 3.55 -6.31
C TYR A 36 -10.03 2.15 -6.21
N ASP A 37 -9.46 1.61 -7.28
CA ASP A 37 -8.81 0.29 -7.21
C ASP A 37 -7.60 0.30 -6.26
N SER A 38 -6.83 1.38 -6.25
CA SER A 38 -5.75 1.57 -5.27
C SER A 38 -6.29 1.88 -3.87
N LEU A 39 -7.46 2.50 -3.73
CA LEU A 39 -8.03 2.80 -2.40
C LEU A 39 -8.64 1.55 -1.75
N GLY A 40 -9.69 0.99 -2.37
CA GLY A 40 -10.57 -0.04 -1.82
C GLY A 40 -10.69 -1.28 -2.70
N GLY A 41 -9.82 -1.42 -3.70
CA GLY A 41 -9.71 -2.64 -4.49
C GLY A 41 -9.08 -3.80 -3.71
N LYS A 42 -9.16 -5.00 -4.30
CA LYS A 42 -8.61 -6.23 -3.71
C LYS A 42 -7.08 -6.15 -3.49
N GLU A 43 -6.37 -5.46 -4.37
CA GLU A 43 -4.92 -5.24 -4.26
C GLU A 43 -4.61 -3.78 -3.89
N GLY A 44 -5.57 -3.08 -3.25
CA GLY A 44 -5.43 -1.68 -2.83
C GLY A 44 -5.01 -1.52 -1.38
N GLU A 45 -4.76 -0.27 -0.99
CA GLU A 45 -4.18 0.13 0.30
C GLU A 45 -4.98 -0.32 1.52
N LEU A 46 -6.31 -0.32 1.42
CA LEU A 46 -7.15 -0.82 2.52
C LEU A 46 -6.95 -2.32 2.72
N THR A 47 -6.76 -3.08 1.64
CA THR A 47 -6.46 -4.51 1.74
C THR A 47 -5.07 -4.73 2.29
N ALA A 48 -4.06 -4.02 1.81
CA ALA A 48 -2.68 -4.12 2.33
C ALA A 48 -2.62 -3.79 3.83
N THR A 49 -3.19 -2.65 4.23
CA THR A 49 -3.30 -2.22 5.64
C THR A 49 -3.87 -3.33 6.53
N THR A 50 -5.04 -3.87 6.13
CA THR A 50 -5.76 -4.85 6.95
C THR A 50 -5.10 -6.23 6.94
N GLN A 51 -4.51 -6.62 5.81
CA GLN A 51 -3.72 -7.84 5.69
C GLN A 51 -2.51 -7.81 6.62
N TYR A 52 -1.72 -6.75 6.58
CA TYR A 52 -0.48 -6.67 7.35
C TYR A 52 -0.72 -6.52 8.86
N ILE A 53 -1.80 -5.85 9.27
CA ILE A 53 -2.23 -5.86 10.68
C ILE A 53 -2.71 -7.25 11.11
N TYR A 54 -3.47 -7.96 10.28
CA TYR A 54 -3.89 -9.33 10.59
C TYR A 54 -2.68 -10.25 10.78
N GLU A 55 -1.72 -10.20 9.86
CA GLU A 55 -0.49 -11.01 9.93
C GLU A 55 0.41 -10.61 11.11
N HIS A 56 0.48 -9.33 11.45
CA HIS A 56 1.15 -8.85 12.66
C HIS A 56 0.60 -9.53 13.92
N ILE A 57 -0.73 -9.67 14.02
CA ILE A 57 -1.42 -10.30 15.14
C ILE A 57 -1.11 -11.80 15.19
N GLU A 58 -1.21 -12.50 14.04
CA GLU A 58 -0.91 -13.94 13.93
C GLU A 58 0.56 -14.25 14.29
N LEU A 59 1.49 -13.37 13.92
CA LEU A 59 2.93 -13.58 14.10
C LEU A 59 3.50 -12.97 15.39
N LYS A 60 2.69 -12.68 16.41
CA LYS A 60 3.12 -11.95 17.63
C LYS A 60 4.40 -12.50 18.28
N GLU A 61 4.61 -13.83 18.26
CA GLU A 61 5.81 -14.49 18.81
C GLU A 61 7.07 -14.30 17.93
N LYS A 62 6.92 -13.95 16.66
CA LYS A 62 8.00 -13.61 15.72
C LYS A 62 8.23 -12.11 15.71
N THR A 63 8.69 -11.60 16.84
CA THR A 63 8.74 -10.17 17.18
C THR A 63 9.30 -9.26 16.07
N ALA A 64 10.34 -9.70 15.34
CA ALA A 64 10.92 -8.90 14.27
C ALA A 64 10.00 -8.78 13.03
N ILE A 65 9.45 -9.90 12.55
CA ILE A 65 8.55 -9.93 11.39
C ILE A 65 7.22 -9.27 11.73
N SER A 66 6.67 -9.61 12.90
CA SER A 66 5.45 -9.00 13.41
C SER A 66 5.61 -7.47 13.53
N SER A 67 6.71 -6.98 14.08
CA SER A 67 6.90 -5.52 14.23
C SER A 67 7.07 -4.80 12.89
N ILE A 68 7.76 -5.39 11.91
CA ILE A 68 7.91 -4.75 10.60
C ILE A 68 6.59 -4.73 9.81
N LEU A 69 5.77 -5.79 9.91
CA LEU A 69 4.43 -5.82 9.30
C LEU A 69 3.53 -4.71 9.85
N ARG A 70 3.54 -4.48 11.17
CA ARG A 70 2.81 -3.36 11.77
C ARG A 70 3.33 -2.01 11.27
N ASP A 71 4.64 -1.84 11.20
CA ASP A 71 5.25 -0.58 10.77
C ASP A 71 4.94 -0.29 9.28
N ILE A 72 4.93 -1.31 8.41
CA ILE A 72 4.47 -1.20 7.01
C ILE A 72 2.98 -0.87 6.96
N ALA A 73 2.14 -1.54 7.73
CA ALA A 73 0.70 -1.25 7.74
C ALA A 73 0.38 0.22 8.11
N ILE A 74 1.20 0.85 8.95
CA ILE A 74 1.07 2.28 9.27
C ILE A 74 1.40 3.17 8.05
N GLU A 75 2.35 2.75 7.20
CA GLU A 75 2.65 3.45 5.94
C GLU A 75 1.51 3.26 4.94
N GLU A 76 0.91 2.06 4.84
CA GLU A 76 -0.29 1.84 4.01
C GLU A 76 -1.51 2.66 4.46
N MET A 77 -1.69 2.86 5.77
CA MET A 77 -2.71 3.78 6.27
C MET A 77 -2.48 5.21 5.80
N HIS A 78 -1.22 5.63 5.67
CA HIS A 78 -0.88 6.94 5.13
C HIS A 78 -1.16 7.01 3.62
N HIS A 79 -0.82 5.97 2.86
CA HIS A 79 -1.15 5.86 1.44
C HIS A 79 -2.67 5.93 1.21
N LEU A 80 -3.44 5.16 1.99
CA LEU A 80 -4.89 5.16 1.97
C LEU A 80 -5.47 6.58 2.18
N ASN A 81 -4.92 7.33 3.14
CA ASN A 81 -5.32 8.72 3.38
C ASN A 81 -5.05 9.62 2.15
N LEU A 82 -3.85 9.51 1.56
CA LEU A 82 -3.48 10.30 0.37
C LEU A 82 -4.42 10.01 -0.81
N LEU A 83 -4.77 8.75 -1.04
CA LEU A 83 -5.71 8.37 -2.10
C LEU A 83 -7.12 8.90 -1.84
N GLY A 84 -7.57 8.85 -0.58
CA GLY A 84 -8.85 9.42 -0.17
C GLY A 84 -8.91 10.93 -0.46
N GLU A 85 -7.85 11.66 -0.14
CA GLU A 85 -7.71 13.09 -0.45
C GLU A 85 -7.70 13.36 -1.96
N ILE A 86 -7.02 12.53 -2.77
CA ILE A 86 -7.03 12.65 -4.24
C ILE A 86 -8.44 12.46 -4.81
N ILE A 87 -9.20 11.47 -4.31
CA ILE A 87 -10.58 11.20 -4.73
C ILE A 87 -11.49 12.38 -4.35
N MET A 88 -11.39 12.86 -3.11
CA MET A 88 -12.10 14.06 -2.63
C MET A 88 -11.82 15.28 -3.51
N ASN A 89 -10.55 15.56 -3.78
CA ASN A 89 -10.15 16.71 -4.61
C ASN A 89 -10.58 16.56 -6.07
N SER A 90 -10.78 15.32 -6.55
CA SER A 90 -11.33 15.04 -7.88
C SER A 90 -12.86 15.17 -7.93
N GLY A 91 -13.51 15.54 -6.82
CA GLY A 91 -14.94 15.81 -6.73
C GLY A 91 -15.82 14.60 -6.43
N GLU A 92 -15.23 13.50 -5.95
CA GLU A 92 -15.90 12.26 -5.58
C GLU A 92 -15.81 12.01 -4.07
N LYS A 93 -16.61 11.08 -3.52
CA LYS A 93 -16.51 10.67 -2.11
C LYS A 93 -15.64 9.41 -1.99
N PRO A 94 -14.63 9.34 -1.10
CA PRO A 94 -13.71 8.21 -0.99
C PRO A 94 -14.37 7.03 -0.26
N ILE A 95 -15.40 6.46 -0.88
CA ILE A 95 -16.01 5.22 -0.44
C ILE A 95 -14.97 4.11 -0.62
N TYR A 96 -14.80 3.26 0.38
CA TYR A 96 -13.92 2.09 0.28
C TYR A 96 -14.53 1.05 -0.65
N GLN A 97 -14.26 1.22 -1.94
CA GLN A 97 -14.75 0.39 -3.04
C GLN A 97 -13.71 0.30 -4.16
N SER A 98 -13.90 -0.66 -5.07
CA SER A 98 -13.15 -0.72 -6.34
C SER A 98 -13.70 0.26 -7.39
N SER A 99 -13.01 0.38 -8.52
CA SER A 99 -13.43 1.17 -9.69
C SER A 99 -14.77 0.70 -10.29
N GLU A 100 -15.13 -0.57 -10.06
CA GLU A 100 -16.42 -1.18 -10.42
C GLU A 100 -17.55 -0.88 -9.43
N GLY A 101 -17.25 -0.20 -8.31
CA GLY A 101 -18.22 0.10 -7.26
C GLY A 101 -18.47 -1.05 -6.27
N LYS A 102 -17.64 -2.10 -6.29
CA LYS A 102 -17.72 -3.18 -5.31
C LYS A 102 -17.18 -2.68 -3.97
N ILE A 103 -18.05 -2.61 -2.96
CA ILE A 103 -17.65 -2.24 -1.59
C ILE A 103 -16.61 -3.22 -1.07
N TRP A 104 -15.55 -2.68 -0.48
CA TRP A 104 -14.50 -3.45 0.16
C TRP A 104 -15.10 -4.28 1.31
N SER A 105 -14.63 -5.52 1.46
CA SER A 105 -15.05 -6.37 2.56
C SER A 105 -13.90 -7.24 3.05
N ALA A 106 -14.05 -7.81 4.25
CA ALA A 106 -13.09 -8.71 4.85
C ALA A 106 -12.71 -9.92 3.96
N HIS A 107 -13.54 -10.30 2.97
CA HIS A 107 -13.21 -11.35 1.99
C HIS A 107 -11.96 -11.03 1.13
N ASN A 108 -11.52 -9.77 1.09
CA ASN A 108 -10.29 -9.39 0.41
C ASN A 108 -9.04 -9.79 1.20
N VAL A 109 -9.16 -9.96 2.52
CA VAL A 109 -8.08 -10.39 3.41
C VAL A 109 -7.92 -11.91 3.34
N ARG A 110 -6.68 -12.37 3.26
CA ARG A 110 -6.32 -13.79 3.24
C ARG A 110 -6.02 -14.26 4.65
N TYR A 111 -6.90 -15.11 5.18
CA TYR A 111 -6.79 -15.70 6.51
C TYR A 111 -6.13 -17.09 6.52
N ASP A 112 -6.26 -17.84 5.41
CA ASP A 112 -5.70 -19.20 5.29
C ASP A 112 -4.30 -19.16 4.65
N ILE A 113 -3.29 -18.92 5.49
CA ILE A 113 -1.87 -18.85 5.10
C ILE A 113 -1.12 -19.96 5.85
N LYS A 114 -0.45 -20.86 5.13
CA LYS A 114 0.14 -22.08 5.73
C LYS A 114 1.39 -21.80 6.55
N ASP A 115 2.24 -20.91 6.04
CA ASP A 115 3.51 -20.56 6.65
C ASP A 115 3.98 -19.15 6.26
N ILE A 116 5.02 -18.68 6.94
CA ILE A 116 5.60 -17.35 6.69
C ILE A 116 6.19 -17.23 5.27
N LYS A 117 6.65 -18.32 4.63
CA LYS A 117 7.15 -18.26 3.25
C LYS A 117 6.02 -17.97 2.27
N GLU A 118 4.86 -18.59 2.46
CA GLU A 118 3.65 -18.29 1.69
C GLU A 118 3.17 -16.86 1.94
N MET A 119 3.15 -16.41 3.20
CA MET A 119 2.80 -15.04 3.58
C MET A 119 3.65 -14.00 2.83
N MET A 120 4.98 -14.10 2.91
CA MET A 120 5.87 -13.13 2.27
C MET A 120 5.76 -13.15 0.74
N ARG A 121 5.45 -14.30 0.12
CA ARG A 121 5.18 -14.39 -1.33
C ARG A 121 3.89 -13.67 -1.71
N ILE A 122 2.84 -13.84 -0.92
CA ILE A 122 1.57 -13.15 -1.12
C ILE A 122 1.78 -11.64 -0.99
N ASN A 123 2.46 -11.19 0.06
CA ASN A 123 2.67 -9.76 0.30
C ASN A 123 3.54 -9.13 -0.80
N LYS A 124 4.66 -9.75 -1.19
CA LYS A 124 5.43 -9.31 -2.37
C LYS A 124 4.55 -9.16 -3.60
N LYS A 125 3.66 -10.12 -3.82
CA LYS A 125 2.80 -10.10 -4.99
C LYS A 125 1.80 -8.94 -4.94
N ALA A 126 1.25 -8.65 -3.76
CA ALA A 126 0.39 -7.49 -3.55
C ALA A 126 1.16 -6.18 -3.85
N GLU A 127 2.38 -6.02 -3.32
CA GLU A 127 3.22 -4.85 -3.59
C GLU A 127 3.53 -4.65 -5.08
N GLU A 128 3.80 -5.74 -5.81
CA GLU A 128 4.00 -5.68 -7.26
C GLU A 128 2.76 -5.17 -8.01
N GLU A 129 1.58 -5.61 -7.59
CA GLU A 129 0.33 -5.17 -8.21
C GLU A 129 -0.02 -3.74 -7.82
N ALA A 130 0.25 -3.31 -6.58
CA ALA A 130 0.12 -1.91 -6.15
C ALA A 130 1.01 -0.98 -6.99
N ILE A 131 2.30 -1.32 -7.14
CA ILE A 131 3.25 -0.56 -7.99
C ILE A 131 2.76 -0.47 -9.45
N LYS A 132 2.26 -1.57 -10.00
CA LYS A 132 1.68 -1.57 -11.36
C LYS A 132 0.43 -0.69 -11.44
N GLY A 133 -0.43 -0.75 -10.43
CA GLY A 133 -1.63 0.09 -10.30
C GLY A 133 -1.27 1.57 -10.35
N TYR A 134 -0.32 2.01 -9.53
CA TYR A 134 0.16 3.39 -9.52
C TYR A 134 0.76 3.82 -10.85
N ARG A 135 1.64 3.00 -11.43
CA ARG A 135 2.20 3.27 -12.76
C ARG A 135 1.13 3.38 -13.82
N ASN A 136 0.07 2.59 -13.74
CA ASN A 136 -1.06 2.67 -14.66
C ASN A 136 -1.86 3.97 -14.47
N ILE A 137 -2.23 4.33 -13.23
CA ILE A 137 -2.94 5.58 -12.91
C ILE A 137 -2.16 6.80 -13.45
N MET A 138 -0.84 6.83 -13.25
CA MET A 138 0.03 7.90 -13.73
C MET A 138 -0.03 8.13 -15.25
N ARG A 139 -0.41 7.11 -16.06
CA ARG A 139 -0.57 7.27 -17.51
C ARG A 139 -1.79 8.12 -17.89
N TYR A 140 -2.73 8.28 -16.97
CA TYR A 140 -3.99 9.01 -17.20
C TYR A 140 -3.96 10.43 -16.61
N THR A 141 -2.80 10.90 -16.13
CA THR A 141 -2.64 12.28 -15.65
C THR A 141 -1.32 12.89 -16.10
N ASN A 142 -1.41 14.13 -16.56
CA ASN A 142 -0.25 14.99 -16.86
C ASN A 142 0.07 15.94 -15.70
N ASN A 143 -0.67 15.89 -14.59
CA ASN A 143 -0.40 16.73 -13.43
C ASN A 143 0.88 16.26 -12.74
N ILE A 144 1.96 17.02 -12.89
CA ILE A 144 3.28 16.68 -12.35
C ILE A 144 3.29 16.52 -10.83
N TYR A 145 2.47 17.25 -10.09
CA TYR A 145 2.42 17.18 -8.63
C TYR A 145 1.73 15.89 -8.19
N LEU A 146 0.65 15.52 -8.87
CA LEU A 146 -0.05 14.26 -8.61
C LEU A 146 0.83 13.05 -8.96
N ARG A 147 1.58 13.12 -10.07
CA ARG A 147 2.58 12.10 -10.42
C ARG A 147 3.65 11.95 -9.34
N ARG A 148 4.15 13.04 -8.77
CA ARG A 148 5.11 13.00 -7.65
C ARG A 148 4.55 12.34 -6.40
N VAL A 149 3.24 12.48 -6.12
CA VAL A 149 2.60 11.75 -5.01
C VAL A 149 2.72 10.24 -5.25
N TYR A 150 2.32 9.76 -6.43
CA TYR A 150 2.43 8.33 -6.75
C TYR A 150 3.87 7.82 -6.82
N GLU A 151 4.80 8.61 -7.35
CA GLU A 151 6.23 8.27 -7.35
C GLU A 151 6.76 8.11 -5.93
N ARG A 152 6.28 8.93 -4.99
CA ARG A 152 6.64 8.80 -3.58
C ARG A 152 6.01 7.55 -2.95
N ILE A 153 4.75 7.23 -3.23
CA ILE A 153 4.13 5.99 -2.77
C ILE A 153 4.88 4.78 -3.33
N ILE A 154 5.19 4.75 -4.63
CA ILE A 154 5.96 3.69 -5.30
C ILE A 154 7.33 3.47 -4.63
N LEU A 155 7.97 4.51 -4.09
CA LEU A 155 9.22 4.37 -3.33
C LEU A 155 9.01 3.56 -2.05
N ASP A 156 7.90 3.76 -1.34
CA ASP A 156 7.53 2.96 -0.16
C ASP A 156 7.20 1.52 -0.57
N GLU A 157 6.34 1.30 -1.58
CA GLU A 157 6.01 -0.07 -2.03
C GLU A 157 7.21 -0.87 -2.52
N THR A 158 8.16 -0.20 -3.20
CA THR A 158 9.41 -0.83 -3.61
C THR A 158 10.22 -1.29 -2.40
N THR A 159 10.16 -0.55 -1.30
CA THR A 159 10.85 -0.86 -0.05
C THR A 159 10.14 -1.96 0.73
N HIS A 160 8.80 -1.94 0.76
CA HIS A 160 7.96 -3.01 1.32
C HIS A 160 8.27 -4.34 0.62
N TRP A 161 8.25 -4.34 -0.72
CA TRP A 161 8.59 -5.50 -1.54
C TRP A 161 9.99 -6.05 -1.22
N GLN A 162 10.99 -5.16 -1.10
CA GLN A 162 12.37 -5.55 -0.76
C GLN A 162 12.48 -6.16 0.63
N ILE A 163 11.74 -5.62 1.60
CA ILE A 163 11.69 -6.16 2.97
C ILE A 163 11.09 -7.57 2.94
N PHE A 164 9.96 -7.78 2.27
CA PHE A 164 9.34 -9.10 2.15
C PHE A 164 10.23 -10.11 1.41
N ASP A 165 10.94 -9.66 0.37
CA ASP A 165 11.91 -10.49 -0.37
C ASP A 165 13.10 -10.92 0.49
N ASP A 166 13.65 -10.01 1.28
CA ASP A 166 14.75 -10.32 2.18
C ASP A 166 14.32 -11.27 3.29
N ILE A 167 13.12 -11.08 3.86
CA ILE A 167 12.55 -12.02 4.83
C ILE A 167 12.47 -13.41 4.20
N LEU A 168 11.88 -13.52 3.00
CA LEU A 168 11.75 -14.79 2.28
C LEU A 168 13.10 -15.48 2.00
N LYS A 169 14.13 -14.71 1.62
CA LYS A 169 15.49 -15.23 1.37
C LYS A 169 16.22 -15.65 2.64
N SER A 170 15.84 -15.10 3.79
CA SER A 170 16.46 -15.41 5.09
C SER A 170 15.94 -16.68 5.77
N MET A 171 14.95 -17.35 5.15
CA MET A 171 14.22 -18.52 5.66
C MET A 171 14.52 -19.81 4.91
#